data_AF-W1YF07-F1
#
_entry.id   AF-W1YF07-F1
#
_cell.length_a   1.000
_cell.length_b   1.000
_cell.length_c   1.000
_cell.angle_alpha   90.00
_cell.angle_beta   90.00
_cell.angle_gamma   90.00
#
_symmetry.space_group_name_H-M   'P 1'
#
loop_
_entity.id
_entity.type
_entity.pdbx_description
1 polymer ?
#
loop_
_entity_poly.entity_id
_entity_poly.type
_entity_poly.pdbx_seq_one_letter_code
_entity_poly.pdbx_strand_id
1 'polypeptide(L)'
;KRITDEAGITFVEGAGGITTPLYGDKTFTDFMKDIKLPAIIVADGRLGSINRAVLTCEYARLHGIEVKAIIVNDTTAVDLFLLKTNVADMERYAGVPVVAVVPPYQGPDI
;
A
#
# COMPACT_ATOMS: atom_id res chain seq x y z
N LYS A 1 16.15 17.99 -13.76
CA LYS A 1 16.42 17.93 -12.31
C LYS A 1 15.44 16.92 -11.74
N ARG A 2 15.89 15.88 -11.01
CA ARG A 2 14.92 14.97 -10.39
C ARG A 2 14.37 15.69 -9.15
N ILE A 3 13.07 15.61 -8.93
CA ILE A 3 12.43 16.17 -7.71
C ILE A 3 13.09 15.62 -6.44
N THR A 4 13.68 14.43 -6.53
CA THR A 4 14.45 13.77 -5.46
C THR A 4 15.75 14.49 -5.07
N ASP A 5 16.27 15.39 -5.90
CA ASP A 5 17.59 16.00 -5.68
C ASP A 5 17.54 17.18 -4.68
N GLU A 6 16.34 17.63 -4.30
CA GLU A 6 16.12 18.81 -3.44
C GLU A 6 15.53 18.48 -2.06
N ALA A 7 15.11 17.23 -1.83
CA ALA A 7 14.42 16.80 -0.61
C ALA A 7 15.16 15.64 0.07
N GLY A 8 15.17 15.63 1.41
CA GLY A 8 15.77 14.52 2.19
C GLY A 8 14.99 13.20 2.06
N ILE A 9 13.68 13.28 1.79
CA ILE A 9 12.77 12.15 1.53
C ILE A 9 11.75 12.61 0.49
N THR A 10 11.37 11.73 -0.44
CA THR A 10 10.31 11.98 -1.43
C THR A 10 9.31 10.84 -1.39
N PHE A 11 8.03 11.17 -1.22
CA PHE A 11 6.93 10.23 -1.39
C PHE A 11 6.28 10.48 -2.76
N VAL A 12 5.93 9.40 -3.44
CA VAL A 12 5.20 9.43 -4.71
C VAL A 12 3.92 8.63 -4.49
N GLU A 13 2.78 9.31 -4.55
CA GLU A 13 1.48 8.66 -4.51
C GLU A 13 1.02 8.33 -5.94
N GLY A 14 0.50 7.13 -6.12
CA GLY A 14 -0.19 6.76 -7.35
C GLY A 14 -1.60 7.36 -7.43
N ALA A 15 -2.37 6.94 -8.42
CA ALA A 15 -3.80 7.24 -8.49
C ALA A 15 -4.59 5.93 -8.52
N GLY A 16 -5.22 5.57 -7.40
CA GLY A 16 -5.94 4.31 -7.24
C GLY A 16 -5.02 3.11 -6.96
N GLY A 17 -5.33 1.96 -7.56
CA GLY A 17 -4.56 0.73 -7.36
C GLY A 17 -3.40 0.54 -8.35
N ILE A 18 -2.58 -0.48 -8.11
CA ILE A 18 -1.40 -0.79 -8.94
C ILE A 18 -1.75 -1.05 -10.42
N THR A 19 -2.96 -1.58 -10.68
CA THR A 19 -3.46 -1.86 -12.04
C THR A 19 -4.26 -0.71 -12.66
N THR A 20 -4.34 0.46 -12.01
CA THR A 20 -5.10 1.60 -12.54
C THR A 20 -4.56 1.98 -13.93
N PRO A 21 -5.44 2.16 -14.95
CA PRO A 21 -5.03 2.66 -16.25
C PRO A 21 -4.38 4.05 -16.16
N LEU A 22 -3.28 4.23 -16.88
CA LEU A 22 -2.55 5.49 -16.96
C LEU A 22 -2.80 6.19 -18.30
N TYR A 23 -2.38 5.57 -19.40
CA TYR A 23 -2.65 6.05 -20.76
C TYR A 23 -2.48 4.90 -21.76
N GLY A 24 -3.29 4.89 -22.82
CA GLY A 24 -3.22 3.84 -23.84
C GLY A 24 -3.38 2.45 -23.23
N ASP A 25 -2.39 1.59 -23.44
CA ASP A 25 -2.27 0.23 -22.90
C ASP A 25 -1.45 0.16 -21.60
N LYS A 26 -1.01 1.29 -21.05
CA LYS A 26 -0.19 1.34 -19.84
C LYS A 26 -1.01 1.54 -18.57
N THR A 27 -0.51 0.95 -17.50
CA THR A 27 -1.06 1.04 -16.13
C THR A 27 -0.05 1.67 -15.17
N PHE A 28 -0.46 1.90 -13.92
CA PHE A 28 0.47 2.31 -12.85
C PHE A 28 1.60 1.30 -12.64
N THR A 29 1.39 0.01 -12.92
CA THR A 29 2.45 -1.01 -12.93
C THR A 29 3.60 -0.62 -13.85
N ASP A 30 3.30 -0.13 -15.05
CA ASP A 30 4.32 0.26 -16.04
C ASP A 30 5.09 1.48 -15.56
N PHE A 31 4.39 2.47 -15.00
CA PHE A 31 5.02 3.63 -14.38
C PHE A 31 5.93 3.25 -13.21
N MET A 32 5.49 2.37 -12.32
CA MET A 32 6.28 1.89 -11.17
C MET A 32 7.56 1.16 -11.63
N LYS A 33 7.48 0.37 -12.70
CA LYS A 33 8.64 -0.28 -13.33
C LYS A 33 9.63 0.73 -13.93
N ASP A 34 9.12 1.82 -14.50
CA ASP A 34 9.95 2.87 -15.10
C ASP A 34 10.73 3.67 -14.05
N ILE A 35 10.09 4.03 -12.93
CA ILE A 35 10.72 4.83 -11.87
C ILE A 35 11.59 4.00 -10.92
N LYS A 36 11.39 2.68 -10.86
CA LYS A 36 12.19 1.73 -10.06
C LYS A 36 12.29 2.10 -8.57
N LEU A 37 11.22 2.67 -8.03
CA LEU A 37 11.11 2.97 -6.60
C LEU A 37 10.47 1.79 -5.87
N PRO A 38 10.90 1.50 -4.63
CA PRO A 38 10.17 0.57 -3.78
C PRO A 38 8.77 1.12 -3.46
N ALA A 39 7.82 0.21 -3.28
CA ALA A 39 6.44 0.52 -2.96
C ALA A 39 6.13 0.27 -1.48
N ILE A 40 5.16 1.03 -0.98
CA ILE A 40 4.43 0.76 0.26
C ILE A 40 2.97 0.56 -0.14
N ILE A 41 2.33 -0.50 0.36
CA ILE A 41 0.90 -0.74 0.13
C ILE A 41 0.11 -0.19 1.30
N VAL A 42 -0.92 0.59 1.01
CA VAL A 42 -1.91 1.01 2.00
C VAL A 42 -3.13 0.10 1.88
N ALA A 43 -3.34 -0.74 2.89
CA ALA A 43 -4.50 -1.62 3.02
C ALA A 43 -5.55 -0.99 3.94
N ASP A 44 -6.80 -1.42 3.83
CA ASP A 44 -7.86 -1.04 4.78
C ASP A 44 -7.99 -2.09 5.91
N GLY A 45 -8.75 -1.82 6.97
CA GLY A 45 -8.94 -2.77 8.08
C GLY A 45 -10.06 -3.80 7.87
N ARG A 46 -10.94 -3.61 6.87
CA ARG A 46 -12.25 -4.28 6.75
C ARG A 46 -12.17 -5.68 6.13
N LEU A 47 -13.31 -6.38 6.13
CA LEU A 47 -13.43 -7.70 5.49
C LEU A 47 -12.92 -7.68 4.02
N GLY A 48 -12.18 -8.74 3.67
CA GLY A 48 -11.53 -8.88 2.37
C GLY A 48 -10.20 -8.15 2.24
N SER A 49 -9.73 -7.41 3.27
CA SER A 49 -8.48 -6.67 3.17
C SER A 49 -7.25 -7.57 3.05
N ILE A 50 -7.22 -8.69 3.77
CA ILE A 50 -6.14 -9.69 3.65
C ILE A 50 -5.99 -10.12 2.19
N ASN A 51 -7.08 -10.49 1.53
CA ASN A 51 -7.07 -10.88 0.12
C ASN A 51 -6.55 -9.76 -0.79
N ARG A 52 -7.04 -8.52 -0.61
CA ARG A 52 -6.57 -7.37 -1.42
C ARG A 52 -5.08 -7.09 -1.22
N ALA A 53 -4.61 -7.09 0.02
CA ALA A 53 -3.20 -6.87 0.35
C ALA A 53 -2.31 -7.96 -0.26
N VAL A 54 -2.66 -9.23 -0.05
CA VAL A 54 -1.91 -10.38 -0.60
C VAL A 54 -1.90 -10.35 -2.12
N LEU A 55 -3.04 -10.17 -2.79
CA LEU A 55 -3.10 -10.09 -4.25
C LEU A 55 -2.31 -8.91 -4.81
N THR A 56 -2.31 -7.76 -4.13
CA THR A 56 -1.55 -6.58 -4.55
C THR A 56 -0.05 -6.81 -4.39
N CYS A 57 0.40 -7.40 -3.26
CA CYS A 57 1.80 -7.77 -3.06
C CYS A 57 2.28 -8.80 -4.09
N GLU A 58 1.48 -9.84 -4.33
CA GLU A 58 1.78 -10.89 -5.30
C GLU A 58 1.85 -10.35 -6.72
N TYR A 59 0.90 -9.50 -7.11
CA TYR A 59 0.92 -8.82 -8.39
C TYR A 59 2.17 -7.93 -8.54
N ALA A 60 2.50 -7.12 -7.52
CA ALA A 60 3.72 -6.31 -7.52
C ALA A 60 4.97 -7.17 -7.71
N ARG A 61 5.08 -8.29 -6.98
CA ARG A 61 6.18 -9.25 -7.07
C ARG A 61 6.30 -9.86 -8.47
N LEU A 62 5.19 -10.27 -9.08
CA LEU A 62 5.16 -10.81 -10.45
C LEU A 62 5.66 -9.78 -11.48
N HIS A 63 5.46 -8.49 -11.23
CA HIS A 63 5.90 -7.41 -12.10
C HIS A 63 7.25 -6.79 -11.71
N GLY A 64 7.97 -7.40 -10.77
CA GLY A 64 9.31 -6.96 -10.36
C GLY A 64 9.31 -5.66 -9.53
N ILE A 65 8.18 -5.31 -8.92
CA ILE A 65 8.04 -4.15 -8.04
C ILE A 65 8.27 -4.61 -6.60
N GLU A 66 9.29 -4.06 -5.94
CA GLU A 66 9.59 -4.37 -4.56
C GLU A 66 8.60 -3.68 -3.62
N VAL A 67 7.86 -4.46 -2.83
CA VAL A 67 7.02 -3.93 -1.75
C VAL A 67 7.80 -4.04 -0.43
N LYS A 68 8.09 -2.89 0.19
CA LYS A 68 8.85 -2.84 1.46
C LYS A 68 7.99 -3.01 2.69
N ALA A 69 6.75 -2.57 2.62
CA ALA A 69 5.86 -2.53 3.77
C ALA A 69 4.39 -2.46 3.37
N ILE A 70 3.54 -2.86 4.30
CA ILE A 70 2.11 -2.61 4.32
C ILE A 70 1.81 -1.62 5.46
N ILE A 71 0.93 -0.65 5.21
CA ILE A 71 0.31 0.20 6.23
C ILE A 71 -1.18 -0.13 6.23
N VAL A 72 -1.75 -0.44 7.40
CA VAL A 72 -3.19 -0.65 7.54
C VAL A 72 -3.84 0.64 7.99
N ASN A 73 -4.69 1.22 7.16
CA ASN A 73 -5.50 2.39 7.48
C ASN A 73 -6.88 1.93 7.96
N ASP A 74 -7.13 1.99 9.26
CA ASP A 74 -8.42 1.63 9.84
C ASP A 74 -9.43 2.77 9.69
N THR A 75 -10.06 2.87 8.53
CA THR A 75 -11.05 3.91 8.24
C THR A 75 -12.45 3.58 8.77
N THR A 76 -12.67 2.36 9.29
CA THR A 76 -14.01 1.86 9.62
C THR A 76 -14.20 1.49 11.08
N ALA A 77 -13.23 1.82 11.94
CA ALA A 77 -13.24 1.46 13.37
C ALA A 77 -13.50 -0.04 13.56
N VAL A 78 -12.69 -0.86 12.87
CA VAL A 78 -12.79 -2.32 12.98
C VAL A 78 -12.53 -2.75 14.41
N ASP A 79 -13.25 -3.76 14.88
CA ASP A 79 -13.00 -4.37 16.18
C ASP A 79 -11.50 -4.69 16.34
N LEU A 80 -10.91 -4.28 17.46
CA LEU A 80 -9.46 -4.35 17.67
C LEU A 80 -8.91 -5.78 17.62
N PHE A 81 -9.70 -6.77 18.03
CA PHE A 81 -9.30 -8.17 17.93
C PHE A 81 -9.22 -8.60 16.45
N LEU A 82 -10.24 -8.26 15.66
CA LEU A 82 -10.25 -8.54 14.22
C LEU A 82 -9.14 -7.79 13.47
N LEU A 83 -8.89 -6.53 13.83
CA LEU A 83 -7.81 -5.74 13.24
C LEU A 83 -6.45 -6.38 13.52
N LYS A 84 -6.22 -6.84 14.76
CA LYS A 84 -4.99 -7.54 15.14
C LYS A 84 -4.80 -8.84 14.36
N THR A 85 -5.86 -9.64 14.19
CA THR A 85 -5.77 -10.88 13.39
C THR A 85 -5.54 -10.58 11.92
N ASN A 86 -6.20 -9.55 11.36
CA ASN A 86 -6.00 -9.12 9.98
C ASN A 86 -4.55 -8.71 9.71
N VAL A 87 -3.95 -7.93 10.61
CA VAL A 87 -2.54 -7.51 10.51
C VAL A 87 -1.63 -8.74 10.49
N ALA A 88 -1.79 -9.67 11.44
CA ALA A 88 -0.96 -10.86 11.54
C ALA A 88 -1.08 -11.75 10.29
N ASP A 89 -2.29 -11.93 9.77
CA ASP A 89 -2.52 -12.71 8.55
C ASP A 89 -1.99 -12.01 7.31
N MET A 90 -2.13 -10.68 7.19
CA MET A 90 -1.51 -9.92 6.10
C MET A 90 0.00 -10.12 6.05
N GLU A 91 0.69 -9.96 7.18
CA GLU A 91 2.14 -10.17 7.23
C GLU A 91 2.53 -11.59 6.81
N ARG A 92 1.82 -12.57 7.38
CA ARG A 92 2.07 -13.99 7.12
C ARG A 92 1.88 -14.37 5.66
N TYR A 93 0.77 -13.96 5.05
CA TYR A 93 0.40 -14.40 3.70
C TYR A 93 1.01 -13.53 2.60
N ALA A 94 1.28 -12.24 2.86
CA ALA A 94 1.93 -11.37 1.89
C ALA A 94 3.45 -11.49 1.90
N GLY A 95 4.04 -11.98 3.00
CA GLY A 95 5.50 -12.03 3.17
C GLY A 95 6.14 -10.65 3.25
N VAL A 96 5.36 -9.62 3.62
CA VAL A 96 5.75 -8.21 3.71
C VAL A 96 5.33 -7.70 5.10
N PRO A 97 6.19 -6.95 5.81
CA PRO A 97 5.87 -6.45 7.15
C PRO A 97 4.75 -5.41 7.12
N VAL A 98 3.87 -5.46 8.12
CA VAL A 98 2.90 -4.41 8.41
C VAL A 98 3.54 -3.47 9.42
N VAL A 99 4.00 -2.30 8.94
CA VAL A 99 4.84 -1.39 9.75
C VAL A 99 4.05 -0.39 10.57
N ALA A 100 2.77 -0.21 10.25
CA ALA A 100 1.89 0.71 10.95
C ALA A 100 0.41 0.33 10.80
N VAL A 101 -0.35 0.63 11.85
CA VAL A 101 -1.81 0.68 11.83
C VAL A 101 -2.21 2.12 12.15
N VAL A 102 -2.85 2.80 11.21
CA VAL A 102 -3.32 4.17 11.36
C VAL A 102 -4.75 4.14 11.89
N PRO A 103 -5.06 4.78 13.03
CA PRO A 103 -6.40 4.78 13.60
C PRO A 103 -7.36 5.66 12.77
N PRO A 104 -8.68 5.51 12.97
CA PRO A 104 -9.66 6.38 12.33
C PRO A 104 -9.36 7.87 12.58
N TYR A 105 -9.38 8.67 11.52
CA TYR A 105 -9.18 10.11 11.61
C TYR A 105 -10.27 10.75 12.48
N GLN A 106 -9.84 11.51 13.50
CA GLN A 106 -10.74 12.14 14.48
C GLN A 106 -11.22 13.54 14.07
N GLY A 107 -10.90 13.97 12.85
CA GLY A 107 -11.12 15.36 12.43
C GLY A 107 -9.95 16.28 12.82
N PRO A 108 -9.98 17.54 12.36
CA PRO A 108 -8.98 18.52 12.76
C PRO A 108 -9.22 18.94 14.21
N ASP A 109 -8.15 19.18 14.95
CA ASP A 109 -8.19 19.76 16.29
C ASP A 109 -8.41 21.28 16.13
N ILE A 110 -9.69 21.69 16.05
CA ILE A 110 -10.13 23.08 15.82
C ILE A 110 -10.78 23.68 17.05
#